data_AF-A0A0D8IUV3-F1
#
_entry.id   AF-A0A0D8IUV3-F1
#
_cell.length_a   1.000
_cell.length_b   1.000
_cell.length_c   1.000
_cell.angle_alpha   90.00
_cell.angle_beta   90.00
_cell.angle_gamma   90.00
#
_symmetry.space_group_name_H-M   'P 1'
#
loop_
_entity.id
_entity.type
_entity.pdbx_description
1 polymer ?
#
loop_
_entity_poly.entity_id
_entity_poly.type
_entity_poly.pdbx_seq_one_letter_code
_entity_poly.pdbx_strand_id
1 'polypeptide(L)'
;MIGIFQGSMTAKERVLRTFNHEKADRVPVNYLANPAIHKRVAAALGVPADKDAVDDALGVDFKELMPRYTGRPLFSPREGRRVHPLTGAVQRWVPNQDGGYWDHCDFPLAEADDETIANWPVPDPDDFDYDELLDRCKLYRHKAVHFGHPGVSDVMNNTGMIRGMENIYMDL
;
A
#
# COMPACT_ATOMS: atom_id res chain seq x y z
N MET A 1 -8.62 4.25 29.81
CA MET A 1 -9.30 3.51 28.73
C MET A 1 -9.50 4.51 27.61
N ILE A 2 -8.86 4.35 26.46
CA ILE A 2 -9.09 5.23 25.31
C ILE A 2 -10.54 4.99 24.88
N GLY A 3 -11.35 6.04 24.85
CA GLY A 3 -12.74 5.92 24.41
C GLY A 3 -12.77 5.61 22.92
N ILE A 4 -13.30 4.43 22.55
CA ILE A 4 -13.53 4.08 21.14
C ILE A 4 -14.72 4.93 20.68
N PHE A 5 -14.50 5.86 19.75
CA PHE A 5 -15.54 6.75 19.26
C PHE A 5 -16.60 5.95 18.47
N GLN A 6 -17.86 6.09 18.86
CA GLN A 6 -19.01 5.60 18.08
C GLN A 6 -19.72 6.79 17.42
N GLY A 7 -19.56 6.94 16.11
CA GLY A 7 -20.27 7.93 15.31
C GLY A 7 -21.73 7.53 15.04
N SER A 8 -22.56 8.48 14.59
CA SER A 8 -23.94 8.21 14.17
C SER A 8 -24.05 7.73 12.72
N MET A 9 -22.97 7.86 11.93
CA MET A 9 -22.87 7.38 10.55
C MET A 9 -21.95 6.16 10.43
N THR A 10 -22.20 5.33 9.42
CA THR A 10 -21.19 4.33 9.01
C THR A 10 -19.95 5.01 8.44
N ALA A 11 -18.81 4.34 8.48
CA ALA A 11 -17.58 4.81 7.87
C ALA A 11 -17.76 5.12 6.37
N LYS A 12 -18.46 4.24 5.64
CA LYS A 12 -18.80 4.45 4.23
C LYS A 12 -19.64 5.72 4.02
N GLU A 13 -20.71 5.89 4.77
CA GLU A 13 -21.58 7.06 4.65
C GLU A 13 -20.82 8.36 4.94
N ARG A 14 -20.03 8.36 6.02
CA ARG A 14 -19.20 9.51 6.43
C ARG A 14 -18.25 9.97 5.32
N VAL A 15 -17.53 9.01 4.71
CA VAL A 15 -16.60 9.31 3.62
C VAL A 15 -17.34 9.80 2.38
N LEU A 16 -18.41 9.14 1.98
CA LEU A 16 -19.18 9.54 0.78
C LEU A 16 -19.78 10.94 0.93
N ARG A 17 -20.36 11.27 2.10
CA ARG A 17 -20.82 12.64 2.40
C ARG A 17 -19.68 13.65 2.32
N THR A 18 -18.53 13.32 2.89
CA THR A 18 -17.36 14.20 2.88
C THR A 18 -16.90 14.49 1.44
N PHE A 19 -16.81 13.46 0.58
CA PHE A 19 -16.46 13.64 -0.84
C PHE A 19 -17.52 14.40 -1.64
N ASN A 20 -18.79 14.33 -1.23
CA ASN A 20 -19.87 15.14 -1.79
C ASN A 20 -19.98 16.55 -1.18
N HIS A 21 -19.02 16.95 -0.33
CA HIS A 21 -19.02 18.23 0.38
C HIS A 21 -20.25 18.45 1.27
N GLU A 22 -20.83 17.36 1.78
CA GLU A 22 -21.94 17.37 2.72
C GLU A 22 -21.45 17.26 4.17
N LYS A 23 -22.28 17.70 5.12
CA LYS A 23 -21.96 17.58 6.55
C LYS A 23 -21.98 16.11 6.99
N ALA A 24 -20.84 15.63 7.46
CA ALA A 24 -20.71 14.34 8.13
C ALA A 24 -20.76 14.49 9.67
N ASP A 25 -20.90 13.38 10.39
CA ASP A 25 -20.91 13.34 11.86
C ASP A 25 -19.53 13.62 12.49
N ARG A 26 -18.44 13.37 11.75
CA ARG A 26 -17.07 13.84 12.00
C ARG A 26 -16.23 13.81 10.71
N VAL A 27 -15.03 14.38 10.77
CA VAL A 27 -14.03 14.27 9.70
C VAL A 27 -13.61 12.79 9.55
N PRO A 28 -13.56 12.22 8.32
CA PRO A 28 -13.02 10.89 8.09
C PRO A 28 -11.56 10.77 8.51
N VAL A 29 -11.17 9.59 9.01
CA VAL A 29 -9.81 9.30 9.48
C VAL A 29 -9.26 8.07 8.75
N ASN A 30 -7.99 8.17 8.35
CA ASN A 30 -7.20 7.05 7.89
C ASN A 30 -5.98 6.84 8.80
N TYR A 31 -5.38 5.66 8.75
CA TYR A 31 -4.21 5.29 9.54
C TYR A 31 -3.21 4.49 8.71
N LEU A 32 -1.95 4.96 8.72
CA LEU A 32 -0.80 4.28 8.12
C LEU A 32 0.40 4.42 9.05
N ALA A 33 1.11 3.32 9.27
CA ALA A 33 2.31 3.29 10.10
C ALA A 33 3.27 2.20 9.62
N ASN A 34 4.55 2.37 9.93
CA ASN A 34 5.51 1.29 9.75
C ASN A 34 5.24 0.14 10.77
N PRO A 35 5.75 -1.09 10.53
CA PRO A 35 5.43 -2.23 11.39
C PRO A 35 5.81 -2.07 12.86
N ALA A 36 6.87 -1.30 13.17
CA ALA A 36 7.31 -1.08 14.54
C ALA A 36 6.36 -0.14 15.29
N ILE A 37 5.96 0.97 14.66
CA ILE A 37 4.98 1.92 15.20
C ILE A 37 3.62 1.24 15.32
N HIS A 38 3.19 0.47 14.31
CA HIS A 38 1.92 -0.27 14.33
C HIS A 38 1.80 -1.17 15.57
N LYS A 39 2.86 -1.93 15.90
CA LYS A 39 2.91 -2.76 17.11
C LYS A 39 2.77 -1.95 18.40
N ARG A 40 3.43 -0.79 18.48
CA ARG A 40 3.36 0.10 19.67
C ARG A 40 1.96 0.70 19.82
N VAL A 41 1.33 1.09 18.71
CA VAL A 41 -0.05 1.61 18.68
C VAL A 41 -1.04 0.52 19.13
N ALA A 42 -0.95 -0.69 18.58
CA ALA A 42 -1.78 -1.81 18.99
C ALA A 42 -1.67 -2.10 20.50
N ALA A 43 -0.43 -2.14 21.03
CA ALA A 43 -0.18 -2.34 22.45
C ALA A 43 -0.78 -1.21 23.33
N ALA A 44 -0.65 0.05 22.90
CA ALA A 44 -1.22 1.20 23.61
C ALA A 44 -2.76 1.20 23.60
N LEU A 45 -3.37 0.67 22.54
CA LEU A 45 -4.82 0.50 22.42
C LEU A 45 -5.34 -0.75 23.15
N GLY A 46 -4.47 -1.68 23.52
CA GLY A 46 -4.85 -2.95 24.15
C GLY A 46 -5.53 -3.93 23.21
N VAL A 47 -5.23 -3.85 21.91
CA VAL A 47 -5.81 -4.71 20.85
C VAL A 47 -4.73 -5.56 20.18
N PRO A 48 -5.09 -6.67 19.51
CA PRO A 48 -4.15 -7.41 18.69
C PRO A 48 -3.53 -6.52 17.60
N ALA A 49 -2.30 -6.83 17.19
CA ALA A 49 -1.56 -6.04 16.22
C ALA A 49 -1.93 -6.35 14.75
N ASP A 50 -3.05 -7.02 14.49
CA ASP A 50 -3.59 -7.09 13.13
C ASP A 50 -4.17 -5.73 12.72
N LYS A 51 -4.26 -5.50 11.40
CA LYS A 51 -4.64 -4.19 10.86
C LYS A 51 -6.08 -3.83 11.22
N ASP A 52 -7.00 -4.80 11.20
CA ASP A 52 -8.42 -4.54 11.40
C ASP A 52 -8.72 -4.18 12.86
N ALA A 53 -8.13 -4.89 13.82
CA ALA A 53 -8.30 -4.58 15.23
C ALA A 53 -7.79 -3.17 15.59
N VAL A 54 -6.66 -2.76 15.02
CA VAL A 54 -6.11 -1.40 15.20
C VAL A 54 -6.98 -0.36 14.51
N ASP A 55 -7.39 -0.62 13.27
CA ASP A 55 -8.25 0.30 12.49
C ASP A 55 -9.60 0.52 13.17
N ASP A 56 -10.21 -0.53 13.71
CA ASP A 56 -11.48 -0.43 14.41
C ASP A 56 -11.34 0.30 15.74
N ALA A 57 -10.25 0.06 16.50
CA ALA A 57 -9.96 0.79 17.73
C ALA A 57 -9.69 2.29 17.49
N LEU A 58 -9.06 2.63 16.36
CA LEU A 58 -8.80 4.02 15.94
C LEU A 58 -10.01 4.66 15.25
N GLY A 59 -11.05 3.90 14.90
CA GLY A 59 -12.20 4.39 14.15
C GLY A 59 -11.87 4.76 12.70
N VAL A 60 -10.92 4.07 12.07
CA VAL A 60 -10.53 4.27 10.66
C VAL A 60 -11.72 4.00 9.75
N ASP A 61 -11.95 4.93 8.82
CA ASP A 61 -13.13 4.89 7.93
C ASP A 61 -12.87 4.16 6.62
N PHE A 62 -11.61 4.06 6.24
CA PHE A 62 -11.19 3.53 4.97
C PHE A 62 -10.79 2.07 5.10
N LYS A 63 -10.99 1.32 4.02
CA LYS A 63 -10.43 -0.01 3.88
C LYS A 63 -9.75 -0.11 2.52
N GLU A 64 -8.42 -0.15 2.55
CA GLU A 64 -7.65 -0.48 1.36
C GLU A 64 -7.79 -1.97 1.06
N LEU A 65 -8.15 -2.29 -0.18
CA LEU A 65 -8.07 -3.64 -0.72
C LEU A 65 -7.28 -3.59 -2.03
N MET A 66 -6.53 -4.65 -2.30
CA MET A 66 -5.86 -4.88 -3.57
C MET A 66 -6.19 -6.32 -4.00
N PRO A 67 -6.36 -6.58 -5.31
CA PRO A 67 -6.52 -7.94 -5.79
C PRO A 67 -5.24 -8.72 -5.51
N ARG A 68 -5.40 -9.99 -5.15
CA ARG A 68 -4.25 -10.88 -4.89
C ARG A 68 -3.68 -11.33 -6.23
N TYR A 69 -2.37 -11.14 -6.42
CA TYR A 69 -1.67 -11.73 -7.56
C TYR A 69 -1.55 -13.25 -7.40
N THR A 70 -1.97 -14.00 -8.42
CA THR A 70 -1.97 -15.47 -8.49
C THR A 70 -1.02 -16.03 -9.53
N GLY A 71 -0.43 -15.17 -10.37
CA GLY A 71 0.59 -15.56 -11.34
C GLY A 71 1.92 -15.96 -10.70
N ARG A 72 2.89 -16.33 -11.55
CA ARG A 72 4.26 -16.60 -11.10
C ARG A 72 5.03 -15.30 -10.82
N PRO A 73 5.99 -15.28 -9.88
CA PRO A 73 6.92 -14.16 -9.76
C PRO A 73 7.65 -13.90 -11.09
N LEU A 74 7.78 -12.62 -11.48
CA LEU A 74 8.51 -12.19 -12.66
C LEU A 74 10.00 -12.01 -12.40
N PHE A 75 10.34 -11.69 -11.15
CA PHE A 75 11.71 -11.45 -10.72
C PHE A 75 12.10 -12.39 -9.58
N SER A 76 13.34 -12.88 -9.61
CA SER A 76 13.88 -13.80 -8.62
C SER A 76 14.52 -13.06 -7.43
N PRO A 77 14.51 -13.64 -6.22
CA PRO A 77 15.28 -13.11 -5.10
C PRO A 77 16.77 -13.04 -5.42
N ARG A 78 17.46 -12.08 -4.78
CA ARG A 78 18.91 -11.89 -4.89
C ARG A 78 19.52 -11.86 -3.50
N GLU A 79 20.67 -12.49 -3.31
CA GLU A 79 21.35 -12.50 -2.02
C GLU A 79 21.66 -11.08 -1.51
N GLY A 80 21.40 -10.82 -0.23
CA GLY A 80 21.63 -9.51 0.39
C GLY A 80 20.73 -8.39 -0.13
N ARG A 81 19.69 -8.71 -0.90
CA ARG A 81 18.73 -7.76 -1.47
C ARG A 81 17.30 -8.28 -1.35
N ARG A 82 16.35 -7.36 -1.22
CA ARG A 82 14.93 -7.63 -1.39
C ARG A 82 14.53 -7.19 -2.79
N VAL A 83 14.12 -8.13 -3.63
CA VAL A 83 13.63 -7.86 -4.99
C VAL A 83 12.11 -7.93 -4.98
N HIS A 84 11.42 -6.92 -5.48
CA HIS A 84 9.97 -6.96 -5.63
C HIS A 84 9.59 -7.93 -6.76
N PRO A 85 8.79 -8.97 -6.49
CA PRO A 85 8.59 -10.09 -7.41
C PRO A 85 7.84 -9.70 -8.70
N LEU A 86 7.14 -8.57 -8.73
CA LEU A 86 6.34 -8.12 -9.88
C LEU A 86 6.92 -6.93 -10.64
N THR A 87 7.82 -6.16 -10.02
CA THR A 87 8.35 -4.93 -10.63
C THR A 87 9.86 -4.98 -10.82
N GLY A 88 10.56 -5.84 -10.10
CA GLY A 88 12.02 -5.94 -10.13
C GLY A 88 12.72 -4.84 -9.32
N ALA A 89 11.98 -3.98 -8.62
CA ALA A 89 12.55 -2.99 -7.71
C ALA A 89 13.43 -3.65 -6.66
N VAL A 90 14.66 -3.16 -6.49
CA VAL A 90 15.66 -3.74 -5.60
C VAL A 90 15.86 -2.86 -4.37
N GLN A 91 15.71 -3.47 -3.20
CA GLN A 91 15.79 -2.80 -1.91
C GLN A 91 16.84 -3.43 -1.00
N ARG A 92 17.35 -2.63 -0.07
CA ARG A 92 18.15 -3.06 1.08
C ARG A 92 17.55 -2.52 2.38
N TRP A 93 17.81 -3.21 3.48
CA TRP A 93 17.40 -2.73 4.80
C TRP A 93 18.35 -1.62 5.27
N VAL A 94 17.80 -0.47 5.63
CA VAL A 94 18.51 0.66 6.23
C VAL A 94 18.04 0.82 7.68
N PRO A 95 18.87 0.44 8.67
CA PRO A 95 18.48 0.50 10.07
C PRO A 95 18.46 1.95 10.59
N ASN A 96 17.59 2.21 11.56
CA ASN A 96 17.56 3.45 12.34
C ASN A 96 17.26 3.16 13.83
N GLN A 97 17.22 4.20 14.66
CA GLN A 97 17.02 4.06 16.12
C GLN A 97 15.68 3.40 16.50
N ASP A 98 14.69 3.46 15.61
CA ASP A 98 13.34 2.92 15.81
C ASP A 98 13.07 1.67 14.94
N GLY A 99 14.12 1.06 14.37
CA GLY A 99 14.03 -0.11 13.49
C GLY A 99 14.78 0.12 12.17
N GLY A 100 14.08 0.64 11.16
CA GLY A 100 14.62 0.85 9.82
C GLY A 100 13.56 0.85 8.73
N TYR A 101 13.98 0.96 7.48
CA TYR A 101 13.12 0.88 6.30
C TYR A 101 13.81 0.16 5.14
N TRP A 102 13.02 -0.29 4.17
CA TRP A 102 13.53 -0.84 2.92
C TRP A 102 13.76 0.30 1.94
N ASP A 103 15.02 0.55 1.61
CA ASP A 103 15.42 1.64 0.73
C ASP A 103 15.81 1.09 -0.65
N HIS A 104 15.47 1.80 -1.71
CA HIS A 104 15.81 1.42 -3.08
C HIS A 104 17.30 1.67 -3.32
N CYS A 105 18.03 0.64 -3.77
CA CYS A 105 19.49 0.71 -3.78
C CYS A 105 20.18 0.27 -5.06
N ASP A 106 19.55 -0.59 -5.86
CA ASP A 106 20.06 -0.99 -7.16
C ASP A 106 18.94 -0.74 -8.18
N PHE A 107 19.25 -0.08 -9.31
CA PHE A 107 18.28 0.34 -10.32
C PHE A 107 18.54 -0.41 -11.63
N PRO A 108 17.87 -1.54 -11.89
CA PRO A 108 18.21 -2.44 -13.01
C PRO A 108 18.14 -1.80 -14.40
N LEU A 109 17.33 -0.75 -14.56
CA LEU A 109 17.14 -0.03 -15.82
C LEU A 109 17.96 1.28 -15.90
N ALA A 110 18.82 1.58 -14.93
CA ALA A 110 19.55 2.85 -14.90
C ALA A 110 20.44 3.11 -16.14
N GLU A 111 20.98 2.06 -16.74
CA GLU A 111 21.81 2.14 -17.95
C GLU A 111 21.27 1.23 -19.06
N ALA A 112 20.00 0.84 -18.97
CA ALA A 112 19.36 -0.05 -19.95
C ALA A 112 19.10 0.69 -21.27
N ASP A 113 19.21 -0.04 -22.37
CA ASP A 113 18.80 0.44 -23.69
C ASP A 113 17.27 0.36 -23.89
N ASP A 114 16.79 1.01 -24.96
CA ASP A 114 15.37 1.08 -25.29
C ASP A 114 14.74 -0.31 -25.45
N GLU A 115 15.47 -1.28 -26.01
CA GLU A 115 14.98 -2.64 -26.21
C GLU A 115 14.79 -3.37 -24.87
N THR A 116 15.73 -3.23 -23.94
CA THR A 116 15.63 -3.80 -22.58
C THR A 116 14.48 -3.16 -21.81
N ILE A 117 14.31 -1.83 -21.91
CA ILE A 117 13.22 -1.10 -21.25
C ILE A 117 11.88 -1.55 -21.81
N ALA A 118 11.73 -1.61 -23.14
CA ALA A 118 10.48 -2.01 -23.80
C ALA A 118 10.06 -3.45 -23.48
N ASN A 119 11.03 -4.34 -23.21
CA ASN A 119 10.79 -5.73 -22.87
C ASN A 119 10.86 -6.03 -21.36
N TRP A 120 10.90 -4.99 -20.51
CA TRP A 120 10.92 -5.21 -19.06
C TRP A 120 9.65 -5.93 -18.59
N PRO A 121 9.75 -7.02 -17.80
CA PRO A 121 8.56 -7.75 -17.36
C PRO A 121 7.61 -6.89 -16.53
N VAL A 122 6.33 -6.90 -16.91
CA VAL A 122 5.21 -6.29 -16.17
C VAL A 122 4.15 -7.36 -15.89
N PRO A 123 3.44 -7.30 -14.75
CA PRO A 123 2.44 -8.29 -14.40
C PRO A 123 1.26 -8.25 -15.37
N ASP A 124 0.77 -9.44 -15.74
CA ASP A 124 -0.45 -9.58 -16.53
C ASP A 124 -1.65 -9.23 -15.61
N PRO A 125 -2.58 -8.34 -16.04
CA PRO A 125 -3.79 -8.07 -15.27
C PRO A 125 -4.65 -9.32 -15.04
N ASP A 126 -4.62 -10.32 -15.92
CA ASP A 126 -5.40 -11.55 -15.77
C ASP A 126 -4.83 -12.48 -14.68
N ASP A 127 -3.61 -12.23 -14.20
CA ASP A 127 -3.00 -12.94 -13.08
C ASP A 127 -3.44 -12.40 -11.70
N PHE A 128 -4.52 -11.61 -11.64
CA PHE A 128 -5.07 -11.07 -10.40
C PHE A 128 -6.46 -11.63 -10.08
N ASP A 129 -6.66 -12.04 -8.83
CA ASP A 129 -7.90 -12.63 -8.33
C ASP A 129 -8.93 -11.54 -7.97
N TYR A 130 -9.72 -11.13 -8.97
CA TYR A 130 -10.77 -10.12 -8.81
C TYR A 130 -12.03 -10.65 -8.13
N ASP A 131 -12.29 -11.95 -8.20
CA ASP A 131 -13.44 -12.57 -7.54
C ASP A 131 -13.25 -12.56 -6.01
N GLU A 132 -12.05 -12.94 -5.53
CA GLU A 132 -11.71 -12.83 -4.11
C GLU A 132 -11.77 -11.39 -3.61
N LEU A 133 -11.31 -10.44 -4.44
CA LEU A 133 -11.39 -9.02 -4.12
C LEU A 133 -12.84 -8.57 -3.94
N LEU A 134 -13.75 -9.00 -4.84
CA LEU A 134 -15.16 -8.68 -4.76
C LEU A 134 -15.80 -9.23 -3.47
N ASP A 135 -15.45 -10.44 -3.06
CA ASP A 135 -15.94 -11.02 -1.82
C ASP A 135 -15.44 -10.27 -0.59
N ARG A 136 -14.18 -9.83 -0.58
CA ARG A 136 -13.65 -8.94 0.46
C ARG A 136 -14.36 -7.59 0.48
N CYS A 137 -14.71 -7.02 -0.68
CA CYS A 137 -15.49 -5.78 -0.73
C CYS A 137 -16.85 -5.94 -0.03
N LYS A 138 -17.52 -7.09 -0.19
CA LYS A 138 -18.80 -7.38 0.48
C LYS A 138 -18.64 -7.52 2.00
N LEU A 139 -17.51 -8.09 2.45
CA LEU A 139 -17.18 -8.20 3.87
C LEU A 139 -17.01 -6.82 4.52
N TYR A 140 -16.28 -5.92 3.85
CA TYR A 140 -16.01 -4.56 4.36
C TYR A 140 -17.01 -3.50 3.88
N ARG A 141 -18.22 -3.87 3.44
CA ARG A 141 -19.23 -2.95 2.89
C ARG A 141 -19.63 -1.78 3.80
N HIS A 142 -19.31 -1.87 5.10
CA HIS A 142 -19.56 -0.85 6.12
C HIS A 142 -18.45 0.23 6.18
N LYS A 143 -17.29 -0.03 5.59
CA LYS A 143 -16.17 0.92 5.42
C LYS A 143 -16.22 1.55 4.03
N ALA A 144 -15.50 2.66 3.87
CA ALA A 144 -15.19 3.20 2.55
C ALA A 144 -14.06 2.39 1.93
N VAL A 145 -14.42 1.38 1.14
CA VAL A 145 -13.46 0.55 0.42
C VAL A 145 -12.85 1.35 -0.73
N HIS A 146 -11.52 1.34 -0.83
CA HIS A 146 -10.79 1.88 -1.97
C HIS A 146 -9.76 0.87 -2.48
N PHE A 147 -9.38 1.03 -3.74
CA PHE A 147 -8.35 0.24 -4.40
C PHE A 147 -7.17 1.13 -4.75
N GLY A 148 -5.97 0.56 -4.66
CA GLY A 148 -4.73 1.30 -4.84
C GLY A 148 -4.32 2.07 -3.59
N HIS A 149 -3.05 2.47 -3.61
CA HIS A 149 -2.42 3.38 -2.67
C HIS A 149 -1.58 4.38 -3.47
N PRO A 150 -1.03 5.46 -2.87
CA PRO A 150 -0.24 6.46 -3.60
C PRO A 150 0.99 5.93 -4.35
N GLY A 151 1.35 4.66 -4.17
CA GLY A 151 2.43 4.00 -4.90
C GLY A 151 1.94 3.05 -6.00
N VAL A 152 0.63 2.84 -6.17
CA VAL A 152 0.07 2.08 -7.30
C VAL A 152 -0.13 3.07 -8.45
N SER A 153 0.46 2.78 -9.61
CA SER A 153 0.38 3.63 -10.80
C SER A 153 1.01 5.03 -10.66
N ASP A 154 1.82 5.26 -9.62
CA ASP A 154 2.70 6.44 -9.60
C ASP A 154 3.83 6.21 -10.59
N VAL A 155 3.75 6.88 -11.74
CA VAL A 155 4.73 6.78 -12.81
C VAL A 155 6.11 7.13 -12.26
N MET A 156 6.28 8.26 -11.56
CA MET A 156 7.59 8.71 -11.12
C MET A 156 8.22 7.75 -10.11
N ASN A 157 7.46 7.35 -9.08
CA ASN A 157 8.01 6.49 -8.04
C ASN A 157 8.23 5.06 -8.56
N ASN A 158 7.25 4.42 -9.19
CA ASN A 158 7.42 3.02 -9.60
C ASN A 158 8.49 2.82 -10.67
N THR A 159 8.56 3.72 -11.67
CA THR A 159 9.62 3.63 -12.67
C THR A 159 10.96 4.06 -12.06
N GLY A 160 10.97 5.07 -11.19
CA GLY A 160 12.18 5.52 -10.48
C GLY A 160 12.82 4.42 -9.63
N MET A 161 12.03 3.52 -9.05
CA MET A 161 12.50 2.36 -8.28
C MET A 161 13.29 1.34 -9.10
N ILE A 162 13.22 1.39 -10.44
CA ILE A 162 13.96 0.49 -11.35
C ILE A 162 14.89 1.25 -12.31
N ARG A 163 14.54 2.46 -12.71
CA ARG A 163 15.27 3.32 -13.66
C ARG A 163 16.22 4.30 -12.96
N GLY A 164 15.99 4.57 -11.68
CA GLY A 164 16.66 5.62 -10.91
C GLY A 164 15.94 6.96 -11.06
N MET A 165 15.89 7.74 -9.97
CA MET A 165 15.13 9.00 -9.93
C MET A 165 15.66 10.05 -10.92
N GLU A 166 16.98 10.21 -11.01
CA GLU A 166 17.62 11.17 -11.94
C GLU A 166 17.22 10.88 -13.39
N ASN A 167 17.32 9.62 -13.81
CA ASN A 167 16.94 9.20 -15.15
C ASN A 167 15.46 9.44 -15.44
N ILE A 168 14.56 9.13 -14.50
CA ILE A 168 13.12 9.39 -14.70
C ILE A 168 12.80 10.87 -14.83
N TYR A 169 13.51 11.76 -14.15
CA TYR A 169 13.33 13.20 -14.37
C TYR A 169 13.83 13.66 -15.73
N MET A 170 14.80 12.96 -16.33
CA MET A 170 15.30 13.26 -17.68
C MET A 170 14.43 12.64 -18.78
N ASP A 171 13.76 11.52 -18.48
CA ASP A 171 12.89 10.80 -19.43
C ASP A 171 11.51 11.49 -19.61
N LEU A 172 11.11 12.42 -18.72
CA LEU A 172 9.83 13.16 -18.72
C LEU A 172 9.91 14.51 -19.46
#